data_AF-A0A1V0AM11-F1
#
_entry.id   AF-A0A1V0AM11-F1
#
_cell.length_a   1.000
_cell.length_b   1.000
_cell.length_c   1.000
_cell.angle_alpha   90.00
_cell.angle_beta   90.00
_cell.angle_gamma   90.00
#
_symmetry.space_group_name_H-M   'P 1'
#
loop_
_entity.id
_entity.type
_entity.pdbx_description
1 polymer ?
#
loop_
_entity_poly.entity_id
_entity_poly.type
_entity_poly.pdbx_seq_one_letter_code
_entity_poly.pdbx_strand_id
1 'polypeptide(L)'
;MLACSPADEPTPPAAGQTVADRRAGAPGIGDPDFPRDGNGGYDVTHYDLVVDYTPATKRLDGVTTLSAAAKHELTGFNLDLAGLDVREVAVNDTPAAFTRKGDELTVRPARAIPDGISFKVKVVYSGLPKPANDNANLGTYGFIPTADGAFVASEPNGSKTWFPSNDHPADKATFDFTITVPAGVTALANGEMVGQPVTSGGKTTYRWRERHPMATYLATATLGKFDLRQGSTAAGIPNLAATDPRFKSALGPLYTLSGQITDYWATVFGPYPFSSTGGIVDDYSAGYALENQTKPLYGGFQPDETIIAHELAHQWFGNSLTIKRWKDLWLNEGFATYAEWLWAEHKGTKTAEAAFKELLKRPAADPMWKYPPGRAKPDDLFNQSVYIRGGMTLHALRRAIGDPTFFTLLKAWTSAHRYGHVTTEQFVALAERLSGKNLDALFDAWLFQPRKPA
;
A
#
# COMPACT_ATOMS: atom_id res chain seq x y z
N MET A 1 -60.03 3.34 -11.15
CA MET A 1 -59.57 4.73 -11.40
C MET A 1 -58.07 4.66 -11.58
N LEU A 2 -57.60 4.88 -12.82
CA LEU A 2 -56.17 4.96 -13.13
C LEU A 2 -55.62 6.26 -12.54
N ALA A 3 -54.60 6.17 -11.68
CA ALA A 3 -53.87 7.33 -11.18
C ALA A 3 -52.63 7.54 -12.07
N CYS A 4 -52.57 8.71 -12.71
CA CYS A 4 -51.45 9.15 -13.53
C CYS A 4 -50.23 9.45 -12.65
N SER A 5 -49.05 8.98 -13.09
CA SER A 5 -47.75 9.43 -12.58
C SER A 5 -47.50 10.90 -12.95
N PRO A 6 -46.80 11.69 -12.12
CA PRO A 6 -46.32 13.00 -12.51
C PRO A 6 -45.18 12.84 -13.52
N ALA A 7 -45.19 13.67 -14.56
CA ALA A 7 -44.13 13.74 -15.55
C ALA A 7 -42.84 14.32 -14.91
N ASP A 8 -41.70 13.71 -15.21
CA ASP A 8 -40.38 14.22 -14.84
C ASP A 8 -40.15 15.61 -15.48
N GLU A 9 -39.85 16.61 -14.65
CA GLU A 9 -39.30 17.87 -15.14
C GLU A 9 -37.87 17.64 -15.68
N PRO A 10 -37.50 18.24 -16.82
CA PRO A 10 -36.15 18.12 -17.33
C PRO A 10 -35.16 18.86 -16.42
N THR A 11 -34.17 18.11 -15.93
CA THR A 11 -33.02 18.63 -15.18
C THR A 11 -32.33 19.75 -15.98
N PRO A 12 -32.03 20.92 -15.37
CA PRO A 12 -31.30 21.97 -16.05
C PRO A 12 -29.89 21.49 -16.44
N PRO A 13 -29.34 21.91 -17.59
CA PRO A 13 -28.00 21.55 -17.98
C PRO A 13 -26.99 22.10 -16.96
N ALA A 14 -26.04 21.24 -16.56
CA ALA A 14 -24.92 21.63 -15.70
C ALA A 14 -24.18 22.83 -16.32
N ALA A 15 -23.94 23.86 -15.52
CA ALA A 15 -23.23 25.07 -15.93
C ALA A 15 -21.86 24.73 -16.54
N GLY A 16 -21.49 25.49 -17.59
CA GLY A 16 -20.48 25.12 -18.58
C GLY A 16 -19.07 24.91 -18.03
N GLN A 17 -18.59 23.67 -18.14
CA GLN A 17 -17.16 23.37 -18.22
C GLN A 17 -16.66 23.76 -19.61
N THR A 18 -15.55 24.47 -19.67
CA THR A 18 -14.92 24.83 -20.95
C THR A 18 -14.37 23.57 -21.64
N VAL A 19 -14.14 23.60 -22.96
CA VAL A 19 -13.50 22.48 -23.67
C VAL A 19 -12.11 22.16 -23.09
N ALA A 20 -11.44 23.17 -22.52
CA ALA A 20 -10.18 23.02 -21.81
C ALA A 20 -10.32 22.26 -20.47
N ASP A 21 -11.46 22.38 -19.77
CA ASP A 21 -11.72 21.61 -18.54
C ASP A 21 -11.98 20.12 -18.83
N ARG A 22 -12.52 19.78 -20.00
CA ARG A 22 -12.76 18.39 -20.41
C ARG A 22 -11.51 17.62 -20.83
N ARG A 23 -10.39 18.32 -21.04
CA ARG A 23 -9.09 17.76 -21.42
C ARG A 23 -8.09 17.80 -20.27
N ALA A 24 -8.49 18.30 -19.10
CA ALA A 24 -7.68 18.19 -17.90
C ALA A 24 -7.87 16.81 -17.27
N GLY A 25 -6.78 16.24 -16.74
CA GLY A 25 -6.84 15.06 -15.89
C GLY A 25 -7.73 15.31 -14.67
N ALA A 26 -8.44 14.27 -14.24
CA ALA A 26 -9.32 14.37 -13.07
C ALA A 26 -8.49 14.60 -11.79
N PRO A 27 -8.96 15.42 -10.83
CA PRO A 27 -8.25 15.75 -9.60
C PRO A 27 -8.48 14.72 -8.48
N GLY A 28 -8.49 13.45 -8.87
CA GLY A 28 -8.92 12.28 -8.12
C GLY A 28 -8.88 11.06 -9.03
N ILE A 29 -8.46 9.89 -8.55
CA ILE A 29 -8.38 8.68 -9.39
C ILE A 29 -9.76 8.05 -9.67
N GLY A 30 -10.77 8.43 -8.89
CA GLY A 30 -12.15 7.95 -9.02
C GLY A 30 -12.59 6.95 -7.95
N ASP A 31 -11.86 6.81 -6.84
CA ASP A 31 -12.35 6.11 -5.65
C ASP A 31 -13.35 7.01 -4.89
N PRO A 32 -14.63 6.59 -4.70
CA PRO A 32 -15.60 7.36 -3.93
C PRO A 32 -15.23 7.58 -2.46
N ASP A 33 -14.45 6.65 -1.89
CA ASP A 33 -14.03 6.70 -0.48
C ASP A 33 -12.93 7.76 -0.28
N PHE A 34 -12.07 7.94 -1.29
CA PHE A 34 -11.00 8.92 -1.31
C PHE A 34 -11.04 9.74 -2.61
N PRO A 35 -12.06 10.61 -2.78
CA PRO A 35 -12.37 11.24 -4.08
C PRO A 35 -11.34 12.26 -4.55
N ARG A 36 -10.37 12.59 -3.70
CA ARG A 36 -9.28 13.53 -3.92
C ARG A 36 -7.91 12.89 -3.98
N ASP A 37 -7.81 11.60 -3.68
CA ASP A 37 -6.54 10.89 -3.70
C ASP A 37 -6.27 10.33 -5.09
N GLY A 38 -5.00 10.37 -5.47
CA GLY A 38 -4.60 10.07 -6.82
C GLY A 38 -5.30 10.97 -7.85
N ASN A 39 -5.11 10.65 -9.11
CA ASN A 39 -5.32 11.56 -10.22
C ASN A 39 -5.66 10.78 -11.49
N GLY A 40 -6.60 11.31 -12.24
CA GLY A 40 -7.09 10.70 -13.48
C GLY A 40 -6.41 11.25 -14.72
N GLY A 41 -6.57 10.52 -15.83
CA GLY A 41 -6.12 10.93 -17.15
C GLY A 41 -4.71 10.50 -17.54
N TYR A 42 -3.96 9.91 -16.61
CA TYR A 42 -2.66 9.28 -16.90
C TYR A 42 -2.46 8.01 -16.05
N ASP A 43 -1.34 7.32 -16.31
CA ASP A 43 -0.83 6.15 -15.59
C ASP A 43 0.63 6.41 -15.25
N VAL A 44 1.05 6.31 -13.99
CA VAL A 44 2.48 6.42 -13.66
C VAL A 44 3.14 5.06 -13.83
N THR A 45 4.23 5.01 -14.59
CA THR A 45 4.97 3.76 -14.84
C THR A 45 6.25 3.66 -14.00
N HIS A 46 6.84 4.81 -13.63
CA HIS A 46 8.08 4.84 -12.87
C HIS A 46 8.23 6.13 -12.06
N TYR A 47 8.79 6.04 -10.87
CA TYR A 47 9.28 7.15 -10.06
C TYR A 47 10.79 7.04 -9.86
N ASP A 48 11.51 8.12 -10.17
CA ASP A 48 12.91 8.33 -9.73
C ASP A 48 12.89 9.40 -8.63
N LEU A 49 13.22 8.97 -7.40
CA LEU A 49 13.17 9.78 -6.19
C LEU A 49 14.60 10.10 -5.73
N VAL A 50 15.01 11.35 -5.92
CA VAL A 50 16.28 11.87 -5.39
C VAL A 50 15.97 12.70 -4.15
N VAL A 51 16.41 12.23 -2.99
CA VAL A 51 16.08 12.81 -1.68
C VAL A 51 17.35 13.08 -0.88
N ASP A 52 17.53 14.31 -0.42
CA ASP A 52 18.52 14.70 0.59
C ASP A 52 17.77 15.02 1.89
N TYR A 53 18.05 14.30 2.96
CA TYR A 53 17.42 14.51 4.25
C TYR A 53 18.45 14.68 5.36
N THR A 54 18.28 15.74 6.15
CA THR A 54 19.14 16.05 7.29
C THR A 54 18.34 15.98 8.59
N PRO A 55 18.51 14.92 9.43
CA PRO A 55 17.73 14.74 10.65
C PRO A 55 17.81 15.93 11.62
N ALA A 56 19.01 16.53 11.76
CA ALA A 56 19.24 17.66 12.65
C ALA A 56 18.37 18.89 12.34
N THR A 57 18.05 19.11 11.07
CA THR A 57 17.19 20.22 10.63
C THR A 57 15.78 19.76 10.24
N LYS A 58 15.56 18.44 10.17
CA LYS A 58 14.35 17.79 9.64
C LYS A 58 13.98 18.25 8.23
N ARG A 59 14.96 18.80 7.50
CA ARG A 59 14.75 19.33 6.16
C ARG A 59 14.94 18.21 5.15
N LEU A 60 13.96 18.11 4.26
CA LEU A 60 13.98 17.30 3.06
C LEU A 60 14.12 18.22 1.85
N ASP A 61 15.10 17.95 1.00
CA ASP A 61 15.24 18.52 -0.33
C ASP A 61 15.08 17.40 -1.35
N GLY A 62 14.11 17.53 -2.26
CA GLY A 62 13.68 16.45 -3.14
C GLY A 62 13.61 16.85 -4.61
N VAL A 63 13.92 15.89 -5.46
CA VAL A 63 13.60 15.90 -6.89
C VAL A 63 12.91 14.59 -7.22
N THR A 64 11.66 14.68 -7.64
CA THR A 64 10.92 13.53 -8.16
C THR A 64 10.80 13.67 -9.66
N THR A 65 11.24 12.64 -10.38
CA THR A 65 10.94 12.49 -11.81
C THR A 65 10.02 11.30 -11.99
N LEU A 66 8.76 11.53 -12.39
CA LEU A 66 7.85 10.45 -12.76
C LEU A 66 7.79 10.30 -14.27
N SER A 67 7.72 9.06 -14.73
CA SER A 67 7.37 8.71 -16.11
C SER A 67 5.93 8.22 -16.13
N ALA A 68 5.12 8.74 -17.04
CA ALA A 68 3.70 8.43 -17.12
C ALA A 68 3.23 8.27 -18.57
N ALA A 69 2.09 7.64 -18.77
CA ALA A 69 1.39 7.54 -20.05
C ALA A 69 0.03 8.24 -19.98
N ALA A 70 -0.25 9.12 -20.94
CA ALA A 70 -1.55 9.78 -21.01
C ALA A 70 -2.64 8.78 -21.47
N LYS A 71 -3.82 8.82 -20.83
CA LYS A 71 -5.00 7.99 -21.16
C LYS A 71 -6.01 8.72 -22.08
N HIS A 72 -5.76 10.00 -22.34
CA HIS A 72 -6.41 10.88 -23.31
C HIS A 72 -5.53 12.13 -23.46
N GLU A 73 -5.88 13.05 -24.37
CA GLU A 73 -5.14 14.32 -24.48
C GLU A 73 -5.23 15.14 -23.18
N LEU A 74 -4.07 15.53 -22.61
CA LEU A 74 -3.99 16.28 -21.35
C LEU A 74 -3.54 17.72 -21.57
N THR A 75 -4.41 18.67 -21.23
CA THR A 75 -4.08 20.12 -21.13
C THR A 75 -3.59 20.51 -19.74
N GLY A 76 -3.74 19.61 -18.77
CA GLY A 76 -3.26 19.72 -17.40
C GLY A 76 -3.56 18.43 -16.64
N PHE A 77 -2.89 18.22 -15.52
CA PHE A 77 -3.07 17.06 -14.64
C PHE A 77 -2.65 17.47 -13.22
N ASN A 78 -2.85 16.61 -12.23
CA ASN A 78 -2.45 16.92 -10.85
C ASN A 78 -1.60 15.80 -10.24
N LEU A 79 -0.92 16.15 -9.14
CA LEU A 79 -0.12 15.28 -8.28
C LEU A 79 -0.45 15.60 -6.83
N ASP A 80 -0.37 14.60 -5.95
CA ASP A 80 -0.54 14.73 -4.51
C ASP A 80 0.80 15.07 -3.85
N LEU A 81 0.87 16.20 -3.15
CA LEU A 81 2.02 16.64 -2.35
C LEU A 81 1.54 17.53 -1.19
N ALA A 82 1.80 17.12 0.05
CA ALA A 82 1.42 17.79 1.28
C ALA A 82 2.61 18.50 1.94
N GLY A 83 2.39 19.71 2.46
CA GLY A 83 3.33 20.44 3.34
C GLY A 83 4.65 20.97 2.74
N LEU A 84 5.17 20.40 1.65
CA LEU A 84 6.49 20.72 1.07
C LEU A 84 6.43 21.76 -0.05
N ASP A 85 7.35 22.72 -0.09
CA ASP A 85 7.36 23.81 -1.07
C ASP A 85 7.86 23.36 -2.44
N VAL A 86 7.08 23.62 -3.49
CA VAL A 86 7.45 23.33 -4.88
C VAL A 86 8.18 24.53 -5.49
N ARG A 87 9.39 24.30 -6.01
CA ARG A 87 10.23 25.33 -6.62
C ARG A 87 10.20 25.31 -8.15
N GLU A 88 10.13 24.12 -8.74
CA GLU A 88 10.18 23.93 -10.20
C GLU A 88 9.28 22.75 -10.58
N VAL A 89 8.54 22.91 -11.68
CA VAL A 89 7.89 21.80 -12.37
C VAL A 89 8.25 21.88 -13.85
N ALA A 90 8.68 20.76 -14.42
CA ALA A 90 8.94 20.63 -15.84
C ALA A 90 8.23 19.38 -16.40
N VAL A 91 7.68 19.50 -17.60
CA VAL A 91 7.10 18.38 -18.36
C VAL A 91 7.91 18.21 -19.64
N ASN A 92 8.48 17.02 -19.84
CA ASN A 92 9.41 16.73 -20.95
C ASN A 92 10.52 17.79 -21.09
N ASP A 93 11.21 18.06 -19.99
CA ASP A 93 12.30 19.05 -19.87
C ASP A 93 11.90 20.51 -20.20
N THR A 94 10.61 20.78 -20.39
CA THR A 94 10.07 22.12 -20.63
C THR A 94 9.39 22.63 -19.37
N PRO A 95 9.67 23.86 -18.91
CA PRO A 95 8.98 24.44 -17.76
C PRO A 95 7.46 24.39 -17.90
N ALA A 96 6.78 23.99 -16.83
CA ALA A 96 5.32 23.93 -16.77
C ALA A 96 4.80 24.90 -15.72
N ALA A 97 3.64 25.51 -15.99
CA ALA A 97 2.96 26.31 -14.97
C ALA A 97 2.36 25.38 -13.92
N PHE A 98 2.36 25.79 -12.65
CA PHE A 98 1.73 25.01 -11.59
C PHE A 98 1.04 25.90 -10.56
N THR A 99 0.03 25.35 -9.92
CA THR A 99 -0.67 25.96 -8.79
C THR A 99 -0.91 24.90 -7.72
N ARG A 100 -1.05 25.33 -6.47
CA ARG A 100 -1.29 24.41 -5.36
C ARG A 100 -2.57 24.77 -4.60
N LYS A 101 -3.36 23.77 -4.23
CA LYS A 101 -4.52 23.91 -3.34
C LYS A 101 -4.56 22.74 -2.36
N GLY A 102 -4.24 23.02 -1.09
CA GLY A 102 -4.08 21.96 -0.09
C GLY A 102 -2.96 21.00 -0.50
N ASP A 103 -3.28 19.71 -0.54
CA ASP A 103 -2.36 18.65 -0.95
C ASP A 103 -2.26 18.49 -2.47
N GLU A 104 -3.05 19.23 -3.25
CA GLU A 104 -3.07 19.08 -4.71
C GLU A 104 -2.08 20.03 -5.39
N LEU A 105 -1.20 19.49 -6.23
CA LEU A 105 -0.36 20.21 -7.18
C LEU A 105 -0.93 20.07 -8.60
N THR A 106 -1.59 21.11 -9.10
CA THR A 106 -2.07 21.17 -10.50
C THR A 106 -0.95 21.63 -11.42
N VAL A 107 -0.65 20.84 -12.45
CA VAL A 107 0.39 21.08 -13.46
C VAL A 107 -0.25 21.35 -14.82
N ARG A 108 0.21 22.41 -15.49
CA ARG A 108 -0.18 22.80 -16.84
C ARG A 108 1.03 22.79 -17.76
N PRO A 109 1.19 21.76 -18.61
CA PRO A 109 2.31 21.70 -19.55
C PRO A 109 2.22 22.83 -20.59
N ALA A 110 3.36 23.27 -21.12
CA ALA A 110 3.41 24.32 -22.15
C ALA A 110 2.71 23.92 -23.46
N ARG A 111 2.58 22.62 -23.71
CA ARG A 111 1.83 22.02 -24.82
C ARG A 111 0.99 20.88 -24.29
N ALA A 112 -0.19 20.67 -24.85
CA ALA A 112 -1.02 19.52 -24.51
C ALA A 112 -0.24 18.22 -24.77
N ILE A 113 -0.38 17.25 -23.87
CA ILE A 113 0.19 15.91 -24.02
C ILE A 113 -0.82 15.09 -24.84
N PRO A 114 -0.45 14.54 -26.01
CA PRO A 114 -1.40 13.78 -26.82
C PRO A 114 -1.81 12.46 -26.13
N ASP A 115 -2.97 11.95 -26.53
CA ASP A 115 -3.47 10.65 -26.08
C ASP A 115 -2.47 9.50 -26.36
N GLY A 116 -2.32 8.60 -25.40
CA GLY A 116 -1.43 7.43 -25.47
C GLY A 116 0.07 7.75 -25.41
N ILE A 117 0.47 9.02 -25.32
CA ILE A 117 1.88 9.40 -25.32
C ILE A 117 2.48 9.35 -23.92
N SER A 118 3.68 8.79 -23.82
CA SER A 118 4.48 8.84 -22.61
C SER A 118 5.08 10.23 -22.40
N PHE A 119 5.11 10.68 -21.15
CA PHE A 119 5.68 11.95 -20.75
C PHE A 119 6.43 11.80 -19.42
N LYS A 120 7.33 12.75 -19.14
CA LYS A 120 8.05 12.86 -17.88
C LYS A 120 7.67 14.13 -17.17
N VAL A 121 7.52 14.05 -15.85
CA VAL A 121 7.30 15.22 -14.99
C VAL A 121 8.40 15.25 -13.96
N LYS A 122 9.15 16.35 -13.92
CA LYS A 122 10.14 16.62 -12.89
C LYS A 122 9.57 17.67 -11.95
N VAL A 123 9.61 17.39 -10.65
CA VAL A 123 9.21 18.31 -9.59
C VAL A 123 10.38 18.49 -8.64
N VAL A 124 10.82 19.74 -8.44
CA VAL A 124 11.83 20.10 -7.45
C VAL A 124 11.14 20.74 -6.26
N TYR A 125 11.37 20.20 -5.07
CA TYR A 125 10.66 20.60 -3.86
C TYR A 125 11.56 20.55 -2.63
N SER A 126 11.14 21.18 -1.55
CA SER A 126 11.87 21.15 -0.28
C SER A 126 10.99 21.58 0.89
N GLY A 127 11.36 21.21 2.10
CA GLY A 127 10.70 21.72 3.30
C GLY A 127 10.89 20.81 4.50
N LEU A 128 9.99 20.94 5.47
CA LEU A 128 9.89 20.05 6.61
C LEU A 128 8.71 19.10 6.35
N PRO A 129 8.94 17.80 6.10
CA PRO A 129 7.85 16.84 5.98
C PRO A 129 6.95 16.89 7.21
N LYS A 130 5.65 16.87 6.98
CA LYS A 130 4.64 16.82 8.03
C LYS A 130 3.87 15.51 7.84
N PRO A 131 4.00 14.55 8.77
CA PRO A 131 3.23 13.33 8.67
C PRO A 131 1.73 13.65 8.76
N ALA A 132 0.94 12.82 8.11
CA ALA A 132 -0.50 12.84 8.26
C ALA A 132 -0.89 12.29 9.63
N ASN A 133 -2.05 12.69 10.12
CA ASN A 133 -2.61 12.19 11.36
C ASN A 133 -4.10 11.90 11.17
N ASP A 134 -4.48 10.65 11.37
CA ASP A 134 -5.84 10.16 11.39
C ASP A 134 -6.02 9.15 12.53
N ASN A 135 -6.43 9.65 13.69
CA ASN A 135 -6.65 8.83 14.88
C ASN A 135 -7.83 7.86 14.75
N ALA A 136 -8.69 8.02 13.75
CA ALA A 136 -9.76 7.05 13.49
C ALA A 136 -9.21 5.80 12.77
N ASN A 137 -8.02 5.92 12.18
CA ASN A 137 -7.29 4.88 11.45
C ASN A 137 -5.93 4.59 12.12
N LEU A 138 -4.84 4.52 11.35
CA LEU A 138 -3.50 4.15 11.83
C LEU A 138 -2.82 5.20 12.75
N GLY A 139 -3.46 6.34 13.01
CA GLY A 139 -2.87 7.43 13.78
C GLY A 139 -1.92 8.25 12.93
N THR A 140 -0.63 8.28 13.27
CA THR A 140 0.36 9.10 12.53
C THR A 140 1.05 8.27 11.45
N TYR A 141 1.05 8.74 10.21
CA TYR A 141 1.61 8.04 9.03
C TYR A 141 2.22 9.03 8.01
N GLY A 142 2.88 8.50 6.99
CA GLY A 142 3.68 9.22 6.00
C GLY A 142 5.17 9.25 6.36
N PHE A 143 5.82 10.37 6.07
CA PHE A 143 7.21 10.61 6.43
C PHE A 143 7.30 11.22 7.83
N ILE A 144 7.77 10.44 8.79
CA ILE A 144 7.77 10.79 10.20
C ILE A 144 9.21 11.05 10.66
N PRO A 145 9.61 12.32 10.88
CA PRO A 145 10.93 12.64 11.42
C PRO A 145 11.17 12.01 12.80
N THR A 146 12.24 11.24 12.95
CA THR A 146 12.72 10.72 14.24
C THR A 146 13.90 11.57 14.77
N ALA A 147 14.51 11.17 15.88
CA ALA A 147 15.63 11.91 16.46
C ALA A 147 16.92 11.79 15.61
N ASP A 148 17.13 10.65 14.96
CA ASP A 148 18.32 10.33 14.18
C ASP A 148 18.06 10.07 12.69
N GLY A 149 16.80 10.15 12.26
CA GLY A 149 16.40 9.86 10.89
C GLY A 149 14.92 10.11 10.63
N ALA A 150 14.25 9.10 10.05
CA ALA A 150 12.83 9.12 9.74
C ALA A 150 12.27 7.70 9.64
N PHE A 151 11.08 7.49 10.19
CA PHE A 151 10.25 6.31 9.97
C PHE A 151 9.26 6.64 8.85
N VAL A 152 9.25 5.87 7.75
CA VAL A 152 8.44 6.20 6.57
C VAL A 152 7.46 5.07 6.26
N ALA A 153 6.24 5.21 6.76
CA ALA A 153 5.15 4.25 6.63
C ALA A 153 3.89 5.00 6.18
N SER A 154 3.41 4.77 4.95
CA SER A 154 2.57 5.74 4.24
C SER A 154 1.14 5.28 3.94
N GLU A 155 0.65 4.18 4.49
CA GLU A 155 -0.75 3.79 4.29
C GLU A 155 -1.70 4.72 5.07
N PRO A 156 -2.86 5.12 4.50
CA PRO A 156 -3.38 4.84 3.16
C PRO A 156 -2.84 5.73 2.04
N ASN A 157 -2.49 6.97 2.35
CA ASN A 157 -2.21 8.03 1.37
C ASN A 157 -1.16 9.03 1.89
N GLY A 158 -0.17 8.52 2.61
CA GLY A 158 0.86 9.29 3.30
C GLY A 158 2.07 9.62 2.41
N SER A 159 2.14 9.09 1.19
CA SER A 159 3.32 9.27 0.33
C SER A 159 3.44 10.70 -0.17
N LYS A 160 2.31 11.40 -0.33
CA LYS A 160 2.25 12.85 -0.54
C LYS A 160 2.99 13.67 0.52
N THR A 161 3.28 13.13 1.71
CA THR A 161 4.02 13.88 2.75
C THR A 161 5.53 14.00 2.47
N TRP A 162 6.06 13.27 1.47
CA TRP A 162 7.49 13.30 1.15
C TRP A 162 7.85 13.28 -0.34
N PHE A 163 6.95 12.88 -1.25
CA PHE A 163 7.16 13.07 -2.68
C PHE A 163 5.84 13.31 -3.44
N PRO A 164 5.88 14.11 -4.53
CA PRO A 164 4.73 14.30 -5.40
C PRO A 164 4.39 13.00 -6.13
N SER A 165 3.15 12.56 -6.04
CA SER A 165 2.74 11.25 -6.57
C SER A 165 1.29 11.21 -7.04
N ASN A 166 0.93 10.10 -7.70
CA ASN A 166 -0.46 9.73 -7.93
C ASN A 166 -0.90 8.84 -6.75
N ASP A 167 -1.21 9.44 -5.59
CA ASP A 167 -1.16 8.77 -4.27
C ASP A 167 -2.40 7.90 -3.99
N HIS A 168 -2.55 6.82 -4.74
CA HIS A 168 -3.62 5.85 -4.56
C HIS A 168 -3.16 4.43 -4.94
N PRO A 169 -3.61 3.38 -4.23
CA PRO A 169 -3.25 1.99 -4.52
C PRO A 169 -3.62 1.49 -5.93
N ALA A 170 -4.44 2.24 -6.66
CA ALA A 170 -4.92 1.89 -7.99
C ALA A 170 -3.98 2.35 -9.14
N ASP A 171 -2.90 3.07 -8.82
CA ASP A 171 -1.83 3.41 -9.76
C ASP A 171 -0.49 2.91 -9.21
N LYS A 172 0.07 1.88 -9.86
CA LYS A 172 1.29 1.20 -9.42
C LYS A 172 2.43 1.50 -10.39
N ALA A 173 3.59 1.76 -9.82
CA ALA A 173 4.78 2.10 -10.59
C ALA A 173 6.02 1.35 -10.08
N THR A 174 7.08 1.36 -10.88
CA THR A 174 8.41 0.97 -10.42
C THR A 174 9.14 2.15 -9.78
N PHE A 175 10.16 1.90 -8.96
CA PHE A 175 10.83 2.97 -8.20
C PHE A 175 12.35 2.83 -8.23
N ASP A 176 13.03 3.95 -8.48
CA ASP A 176 14.43 4.16 -8.15
C ASP A 176 14.53 5.19 -7.01
N PHE A 177 15.38 4.90 -6.03
CA PHE A 177 15.64 5.79 -4.90
C PHE A 177 17.12 6.17 -4.90
N THR A 178 17.42 7.46 -4.85
CA THR A 178 18.74 8.00 -4.54
C THR A 178 18.62 8.84 -3.27
N ILE A 179 19.07 8.28 -2.15
CA ILE A 179 18.86 8.88 -0.82
C ILE A 179 20.20 9.31 -0.25
N THR A 180 20.35 10.60 0.02
CA THR A 180 21.54 11.21 0.60
C THR A 180 21.24 11.66 2.03
N VAL A 181 22.08 11.20 2.97
CA VAL A 181 21.98 11.49 4.41
C VAL A 181 23.35 11.86 4.98
N PRO A 182 23.45 12.47 6.18
CA PRO A 182 24.74 12.66 6.84
C PRO A 182 25.51 11.35 7.02
N ALA A 183 26.84 11.40 6.93
CA ALA A 183 27.67 10.21 7.14
C ALA A 183 27.42 9.58 8.52
N GLY A 184 27.26 8.26 8.54
CA GLY A 184 26.91 7.50 9.76
C GLY A 184 25.41 7.28 9.97
N VAL A 185 24.55 7.87 9.14
CA VAL A 185 23.13 7.52 9.04
C VAL A 185 22.95 6.49 7.92
N THR A 186 22.17 5.45 8.18
CA THR A 186 21.80 4.43 7.17
C THR A 186 20.48 4.80 6.52
N ALA A 187 20.35 4.58 5.22
CA ALA A 187 19.10 4.74 4.48
C ALA A 187 18.66 3.41 3.85
N LEU A 188 17.45 2.96 4.20
CA LEU A 188 16.82 1.74 3.70
C LEU A 188 15.58 2.11 2.88
N ALA A 189 15.45 1.51 1.70
CA ALA A 189 14.29 1.67 0.82
C ALA A 189 13.89 0.32 0.21
N ASN A 190 12.79 0.31 -0.54
CA ASN A 190 12.26 -0.91 -1.16
C ASN A 190 13.22 -1.49 -2.22
N GLY A 191 13.08 -2.79 -2.48
CA GLY A 191 13.82 -3.50 -3.51
C GLY A 191 15.27 -3.81 -3.11
N GLU A 192 16.19 -3.67 -4.08
CA GLU A 192 17.59 -4.05 -3.92
C GLU A 192 18.55 -2.85 -3.97
N MET A 193 19.60 -2.92 -3.17
CA MET A 193 20.66 -1.92 -3.17
C MET A 193 21.45 -1.97 -4.48
N VAL A 194 21.64 -0.81 -5.11
CA VAL A 194 22.38 -0.67 -6.36
C VAL A 194 23.79 -0.17 -6.07
N GLY A 195 24.75 -1.09 -6.09
CA GLY A 195 26.14 -0.81 -5.74
C GLY A 195 26.32 -0.55 -4.24
N GLN A 196 27.54 -0.17 -3.84
CA GLN A 196 27.84 0.18 -2.45
C GLN A 196 27.49 1.64 -2.15
N PRO A 197 27.09 1.99 -0.91
CA PRO A 197 26.90 3.38 -0.51
C PRO A 197 28.16 4.20 -0.73
N VAL A 198 28.01 5.43 -1.23
CA VAL A 198 29.13 6.32 -1.53
C VAL A 198 29.16 7.46 -0.52
N THR A 199 30.26 7.57 0.23
CA THR A 199 30.47 8.64 1.20
C THR A 199 31.41 9.71 0.62
N SER A 200 30.97 10.96 0.61
CA SER A 200 31.76 12.12 0.18
C SER A 200 31.23 13.40 0.83
N GLY A 201 32.12 14.34 1.17
CA GLY A 201 31.72 15.64 1.71
C GLY A 201 30.89 15.57 3.01
N GLY A 202 31.10 14.55 3.84
CA GLY A 202 30.35 14.36 5.09
C GLY A 202 28.93 13.79 4.92
N LYS A 203 28.55 13.36 3.71
CA LYS A 203 27.27 12.69 3.43
C LYS A 203 27.50 11.30 2.83
N THR A 204 26.53 10.41 3.00
CA THR A 204 26.48 9.09 2.37
C THR A 204 25.25 9.00 1.48
N THR A 205 25.44 8.52 0.26
CA THR A 205 24.35 8.31 -0.71
C THR A 205 24.11 6.82 -0.93
N TYR A 206 22.86 6.41 -0.72
CA TYR A 206 22.34 5.06 -0.94
C TYR A 206 21.50 5.05 -2.22
N ARG A 207 21.59 3.97 -2.99
CA ARG A 207 20.76 3.76 -4.17
C ARG A 207 20.02 2.45 -4.04
N TRP A 208 18.71 2.49 -4.26
CA TRP A 208 17.83 1.33 -4.21
C TRP A 208 16.95 1.29 -5.45
N ARG A 209 16.56 0.10 -5.86
CA ARG A 209 15.72 -0.12 -7.04
C ARG A 209 14.67 -1.19 -6.76
N GLU A 210 13.41 -0.82 -6.93
CA GLU A 210 12.26 -1.73 -6.98
C GLU A 210 11.78 -1.87 -8.43
N ARG A 211 12.01 -3.05 -9.01
CA ARG A 211 11.69 -3.35 -10.41
C ARG A 211 10.26 -3.87 -10.61
N HIS A 212 9.56 -4.17 -9.54
CA HIS A 212 8.19 -4.67 -9.58
C HIS A 212 7.21 -3.51 -9.28
N PRO A 213 6.05 -3.44 -9.98
CA PRO A 213 5.06 -2.41 -9.70
C PRO A 213 4.60 -2.42 -8.24
N MET A 214 4.62 -1.24 -7.62
CA MET A 214 4.33 -1.00 -6.21
C MET A 214 3.33 0.16 -6.08
N ALA A 215 2.39 0.07 -5.14
CA ALA A 215 1.53 1.21 -4.78
C ALA A 215 2.36 2.27 -4.04
N THR A 216 1.98 3.55 -4.16
CA THR A 216 2.73 4.67 -3.56
C THR A 216 2.89 4.52 -2.05
N TYR A 217 1.86 4.08 -1.33
CA TYR A 217 1.90 3.96 0.14
C TYR A 217 2.93 2.93 0.66
N LEU A 218 3.31 1.96 -0.18
CA LEU A 218 4.31 0.93 0.14
C LEU A 218 5.74 1.44 0.04
N ALA A 219 5.95 2.60 -0.60
CA ALA A 219 7.25 3.23 -0.70
C ALA A 219 7.76 3.63 0.69
N THR A 220 9.01 3.27 0.99
CA THR A 220 9.70 3.67 2.20
C THR A 220 11.10 4.20 1.88
N ALA A 221 11.53 5.16 2.68
CA ALA A 221 12.89 5.67 2.75
C ALA A 221 13.24 5.85 4.23
N THR A 222 13.22 4.74 4.98
CA THR A 222 13.44 4.74 6.43
C THR A 222 14.93 4.95 6.74
N LEU A 223 15.22 5.88 7.64
CA LEU A 223 16.56 6.41 7.90
C LEU A 223 16.86 6.36 9.39
N GLY A 224 18.10 6.07 9.77
CA GLY A 224 18.50 6.05 11.17
C GLY A 224 19.77 5.25 11.39
N LYS A 225 20.02 4.87 12.64
CA LYS A 225 21.04 3.88 12.99
C LYS A 225 20.43 2.49 12.95
N PHE A 226 21.07 1.59 12.22
CA PHE A 226 20.61 0.21 12.12
C PHE A 226 21.78 -0.77 12.25
N ASP A 227 21.54 -1.87 12.96
CA ASP A 227 22.30 -3.11 12.81
C ASP A 227 21.66 -3.93 11.69
N LEU A 228 22.46 -4.44 10.75
CA LEU A 228 21.97 -5.14 9.57
C LEU A 228 22.42 -6.60 9.56
N ARG A 229 21.53 -7.47 9.08
CA ARG A 229 21.84 -8.86 8.72
C ARG A 229 21.33 -9.14 7.31
N GLN A 230 22.23 -9.61 6.45
CA GLN A 230 21.96 -9.88 5.04
C GLN A 230 22.37 -11.30 4.67
N GLY A 231 21.64 -11.90 3.74
CA GLY A 231 21.91 -13.23 3.21
C GLY A 231 20.78 -13.67 2.28
N SER A 232 20.40 -14.94 2.36
CA SER A 232 19.28 -15.48 1.59
C SER A 232 18.42 -16.42 2.45
N THR A 233 17.17 -16.58 2.03
CA THR A 233 16.29 -17.66 2.52
C THR A 233 16.78 -19.02 2.04
N ALA A 234 16.16 -20.10 2.51
CA ALA A 234 16.52 -21.44 2.06
C ALA A 234 16.16 -21.66 0.58
N ALA A 235 15.12 -20.98 0.09
CA ALA A 235 14.75 -20.95 -1.33
C ALA A 235 15.63 -20.01 -2.19
N GLY A 236 16.64 -19.34 -1.61
CA GLY A 236 17.56 -18.49 -2.34
C GLY A 236 17.07 -17.06 -2.59
N ILE A 237 16.01 -16.62 -1.92
CA ILE A 237 15.52 -15.24 -2.01
C ILE A 237 16.44 -14.35 -1.13
N PRO A 238 17.04 -13.28 -1.67
CA PRO A 238 17.76 -12.29 -0.86
C PRO A 238 16.94 -11.81 0.34
N ASN A 239 17.56 -11.80 1.53
CA ASN A 239 16.91 -11.46 2.79
C ASN A 239 17.73 -10.39 3.52
N LEU A 240 17.08 -9.27 3.86
CA LEU A 240 17.69 -8.17 4.62
C LEU A 240 16.83 -7.83 5.83
N ALA A 241 17.39 -8.04 7.02
CA ALA A 241 16.82 -7.56 8.26
C ALA A 241 17.64 -6.38 8.79
N ALA A 242 16.96 -5.38 9.33
CA ALA A 242 17.58 -4.25 10.00
C ALA A 242 16.85 -3.95 11.32
N THR A 243 17.60 -3.58 12.35
CA THR A 243 17.02 -3.19 13.65
C THR A 243 17.74 -1.99 14.21
N ASP A 244 17.00 -1.04 14.76
CA ASP A 244 17.57 0.00 15.62
C ASP A 244 18.37 -0.67 16.76
N PRO A 245 19.52 -0.10 17.20
CA PRO A 245 20.32 -0.65 18.30
C PRO A 245 19.55 -0.95 19.59
N ARG A 246 18.45 -0.23 19.87
CA ARG A 246 17.52 -0.50 20.98
C ARG A 246 16.86 -1.88 20.87
N PHE A 247 16.67 -2.38 19.65
CA PHE A 247 16.04 -3.65 19.32
C PHE A 247 17.02 -4.70 18.76
N LYS A 248 18.33 -4.57 19.01
CA LYS A 248 19.36 -5.50 18.51
C LYS A 248 19.07 -6.99 18.75
N SER A 249 18.33 -7.35 19.82
CA SER A 249 17.93 -8.73 20.11
C SER A 249 16.94 -9.29 19.10
N ALA A 250 16.19 -8.43 18.40
CA ALA A 250 15.22 -8.80 17.39
C ALA A 250 15.88 -9.20 16.06
N LEU A 251 17.12 -8.75 15.77
CA LEU A 251 17.75 -8.92 14.45
C LEU A 251 17.87 -10.38 14.02
N GLY A 252 18.30 -11.24 14.94
CA GLY A 252 18.44 -12.68 14.70
C GLY A 252 17.11 -13.36 14.38
N PRO A 253 16.11 -13.26 15.29
CA PRO A 253 14.75 -13.75 15.07
C PRO A 253 14.08 -13.18 13.81
N LEU A 254 14.11 -11.86 13.62
CA LEU A 254 13.50 -11.19 12.46
C LEU A 254 14.05 -11.75 11.14
N TYR A 255 15.37 -11.78 10.97
CA TYR A 255 15.98 -12.36 9.77
C TYR A 255 15.55 -13.80 9.53
N THR A 256 15.56 -14.61 10.59
CA THR A 256 15.34 -16.06 10.48
C THR A 256 13.88 -16.38 10.18
N LEU A 257 12.96 -15.75 10.91
CA LEU A 257 11.52 -15.89 10.72
C LEU A 257 11.09 -15.31 9.37
N SER A 258 11.59 -14.15 8.97
CA SER A 258 11.23 -13.57 7.67
C SER A 258 11.57 -14.52 6.52
N GLY A 259 12.73 -15.17 6.57
CA GLY A 259 13.11 -16.14 5.54
C GLY A 259 12.25 -17.41 5.55
N GLN A 260 12.02 -17.99 6.73
CA GLN A 260 11.20 -19.21 6.87
C GLN A 260 9.76 -18.98 6.44
N ILE A 261 9.17 -17.87 6.86
CA ILE A 261 7.78 -17.54 6.54
C ILE A 261 7.64 -17.21 5.06
N THR A 262 8.57 -16.43 4.47
CA THR A 262 8.55 -16.17 3.02
C THR A 262 8.57 -17.46 2.21
N ASP A 263 9.47 -18.39 2.54
CA ASP A 263 9.58 -19.67 1.85
C ASP A 263 8.30 -20.51 2.05
N TYR A 264 7.72 -20.51 3.25
CA TYR A 264 6.47 -21.23 3.51
C TYR A 264 5.28 -20.62 2.75
N TRP A 265 5.11 -19.30 2.76
CA TRP A 265 4.10 -18.58 1.98
C TRP A 265 4.20 -18.87 0.49
N ALA A 266 5.40 -19.05 -0.05
CA ALA A 266 5.56 -19.46 -1.44
C ALA A 266 4.91 -20.84 -1.75
N THR A 267 4.84 -21.74 -0.76
CA THR A 267 4.19 -23.06 -0.91
C THR A 267 2.66 -22.98 -0.83
N VAL A 268 2.13 -22.03 -0.07
CA VAL A 268 0.70 -21.86 0.21
C VAL A 268 0.04 -20.95 -0.84
N PHE A 269 0.63 -19.78 -1.08
CA PHE A 269 0.07 -18.72 -1.93
C PHE A 269 0.58 -18.76 -3.37
N GLY A 270 1.62 -19.56 -3.65
CA GLY A 270 2.28 -19.61 -4.95
C GLY A 270 3.58 -18.79 -4.97
N PRO A 271 4.30 -18.71 -6.11
CA PRO A 271 5.64 -18.12 -6.15
C PRO A 271 5.74 -16.72 -5.51
N TYR A 272 6.85 -16.47 -4.79
CA TYR A 272 7.10 -15.17 -4.17
C TYR A 272 7.11 -14.05 -5.22
N PRO A 273 6.36 -12.95 -5.03
CA PRO A 273 6.18 -11.96 -6.08
C PRO A 273 7.35 -10.99 -6.24
N PHE A 274 8.34 -10.95 -5.34
CA PHE A 274 9.42 -9.96 -5.40
C PHE A 274 10.81 -10.58 -5.42
N SER A 275 11.84 -9.74 -5.60
CA SER A 275 13.24 -10.18 -5.68
C SER A 275 13.96 -10.23 -4.33
N SER A 276 13.39 -9.67 -3.26
CA SER A 276 13.96 -9.74 -1.91
C SER A 276 12.87 -9.68 -0.84
N THR A 277 13.17 -10.23 0.33
CA THR A 277 12.34 -10.21 1.55
C THR A 277 13.13 -9.60 2.71
N GLY A 278 12.49 -9.43 3.88
CA GLY A 278 13.16 -8.84 5.03
C GLY A 278 12.24 -8.34 6.13
N GLY A 279 12.75 -7.32 6.83
CA GLY A 279 12.02 -6.55 7.83
C GLY A 279 12.90 -5.49 8.48
N ILE A 280 12.30 -4.40 8.93
CA ILE A 280 13.01 -3.28 9.57
C ILE A 280 12.30 -2.96 10.89
N VAL A 281 13.02 -3.03 12.01
CA VAL A 281 12.52 -2.56 13.31
C VAL A 281 13.16 -1.21 13.60
N ASP A 282 12.33 -0.18 13.73
CA ASP A 282 12.73 1.17 14.10
C ASP A 282 12.30 1.46 15.55
N ASP A 283 12.87 2.47 16.21
CA ASP A 283 12.52 2.85 17.58
C ASP A 283 11.34 3.81 17.72
N TYR A 284 10.85 4.36 16.60
CA TYR A 284 9.63 5.14 16.58
C TYR A 284 8.40 4.29 16.94
N SER A 285 7.76 4.58 18.08
CA SER A 285 6.56 3.89 18.54
C SER A 285 5.32 4.29 17.73
N ALA A 286 5.19 3.70 16.54
CA ALA A 286 4.08 3.94 15.62
C ALA A 286 2.73 3.39 16.15
N GLY A 287 2.80 2.30 16.92
CA GLY A 287 1.61 1.55 17.36
C GLY A 287 1.10 0.52 16.34
N TYR A 288 1.78 0.39 15.20
CA TYR A 288 1.46 -0.55 14.13
C TYR A 288 2.74 -1.05 13.42
N ALA A 289 2.60 -2.11 12.62
CA ALA A 289 3.53 -2.50 11.57
C ALA A 289 2.92 -2.14 10.21
N LEU A 290 3.76 -2.03 9.18
CA LEU A 290 3.29 -1.80 7.82
C LEU A 290 4.03 -2.67 6.82
N GLU A 291 3.32 -3.18 5.83
CA GLU A 291 3.74 -4.24 4.93
C GLU A 291 4.69 -3.79 3.80
N ASN A 292 5.36 -2.63 3.95
CA ASN A 292 6.17 -1.99 2.92
C ASN A 292 6.90 -3.01 2.02
N GLN A 293 6.69 -2.90 0.71
CA GLN A 293 7.06 -3.96 -0.25
C GLN A 293 8.53 -4.37 -0.10
N THR A 294 8.78 -5.68 -0.08
CA THR A 294 10.08 -6.34 0.17
C THR A 294 10.61 -6.26 1.60
N LYS A 295 10.20 -5.28 2.42
CA LYS A 295 10.74 -5.06 3.77
C LYS A 295 9.69 -4.43 4.69
N PRO A 296 8.83 -5.22 5.34
CA PRO A 296 7.90 -4.71 6.32
C PRO A 296 8.56 -3.92 7.44
N LEU A 297 7.89 -2.88 7.92
CA LEU A 297 8.34 -1.99 8.98
C LEU A 297 7.62 -2.29 10.29
N TYR A 298 8.37 -2.27 11.40
CA TYR A 298 7.86 -2.48 12.75
C TYR A 298 8.25 -1.30 13.63
N GLY A 299 7.28 -0.49 14.05
CA GLY A 299 7.53 0.76 14.76
C GLY A 299 7.55 0.62 16.28
N GLY A 300 8.74 0.56 16.88
CA GLY A 300 8.95 0.70 18.32
C GLY A 300 8.67 -0.55 19.15
N PHE A 301 8.61 -1.73 18.51
CA PHE A 301 8.46 -3.01 19.18
C PHE A 301 9.22 -4.13 18.46
N GLN A 302 9.55 -5.19 19.21
CA GLN A 302 10.05 -6.43 18.62
C GLN A 302 8.85 -7.27 18.16
N PRO A 303 8.70 -7.53 16.84
CA PRO A 303 7.56 -8.30 16.35
C PRO A 303 7.69 -9.78 16.72
N ASP A 304 6.56 -10.40 17.03
CA ASP A 304 6.47 -11.85 17.16
C ASP A 304 6.26 -12.53 15.80
N GLU A 305 6.28 -13.87 15.79
CA GLU A 305 6.13 -14.63 14.54
C GLU A 305 4.76 -14.44 13.88
N THR A 306 3.71 -14.08 14.64
CA THR A 306 2.36 -13.86 14.12
C THR A 306 2.32 -12.58 13.30
N ILE A 307 2.87 -11.49 13.85
CA ILE A 307 2.96 -10.20 13.15
C ILE A 307 3.87 -10.34 11.93
N ILE A 308 5.04 -11.00 12.05
CA ILE A 308 5.91 -11.22 10.88
C ILE A 308 5.19 -12.04 9.79
N ALA A 309 4.35 -13.00 10.20
CA ALA A 309 3.56 -13.80 9.27
C ALA A 309 2.47 -13.01 8.54
N HIS A 310 1.78 -12.11 9.25
CA HIS A 310 0.83 -11.15 8.69
C HIS A 310 1.51 -10.25 7.66
N GLU A 311 2.58 -9.56 8.05
CA GLU A 311 3.27 -8.61 7.18
C GLU A 311 3.90 -9.25 5.92
N LEU A 312 4.35 -10.50 6.03
CA LEU A 312 4.87 -11.24 4.89
C LEU A 312 3.79 -11.83 3.99
N ALA A 313 2.58 -12.06 4.49
CA ALA A 313 1.45 -12.46 3.66
C ALA A 313 1.01 -11.31 2.75
N HIS A 314 1.09 -10.07 3.24
CA HIS A 314 0.80 -8.88 2.46
C HIS A 314 1.68 -8.71 1.20
N GLN A 315 2.86 -9.32 1.18
CA GLN A 315 3.70 -9.33 -0.03
C GLN A 315 2.93 -9.93 -1.24
N TRP A 316 2.00 -10.85 -1.00
CA TRP A 316 1.01 -11.25 -1.99
C TRP A 316 -0.22 -10.34 -1.95
N PHE A 317 -0.90 -10.27 -0.80
CA PHE A 317 -2.22 -9.67 -0.61
C PHE A 317 -2.14 -8.20 -0.17
N GLY A 318 -2.25 -7.27 -1.11
CA GLY A 318 -2.02 -5.83 -0.89
C GLY A 318 -0.88 -5.35 -1.76
N ASN A 319 0.28 -6.00 -1.70
CA ASN A 319 1.46 -5.54 -2.44
C ASN A 319 1.48 -6.03 -3.88
N SER A 320 1.42 -7.34 -4.11
CA SER A 320 1.46 -7.87 -5.48
C SER A 320 0.11 -7.69 -6.16
N LEU A 321 -0.96 -8.24 -5.58
CA LEU A 321 -2.33 -7.93 -5.99
C LEU A 321 -2.86 -6.84 -5.06
N THR A 322 -3.19 -5.68 -5.60
CA THR A 322 -3.53 -4.49 -4.81
C THR A 322 -5.01 -4.16 -4.97
N ILE A 323 -5.68 -3.72 -3.92
CA ILE A 323 -7.08 -3.29 -4.03
C ILE A 323 -7.24 -2.14 -5.04
N LYS A 324 -8.32 -2.18 -5.82
CA LYS A 324 -8.68 -1.07 -6.72
C LYS A 324 -9.33 0.09 -5.95
N ARG A 325 -9.97 -0.19 -4.83
CA ARG A 325 -10.76 0.76 -4.03
C ARG A 325 -10.61 0.43 -2.55
N TRP A 326 -10.58 1.43 -1.69
CA TRP A 326 -10.39 1.25 -0.24
C TRP A 326 -11.51 0.44 0.43
N LYS A 327 -12.77 0.51 -0.04
CA LYS A 327 -13.84 -0.38 0.47
C LYS A 327 -13.53 -1.89 0.38
N ASP A 328 -12.59 -2.29 -0.48
CA ASP A 328 -12.19 -3.68 -0.70
C ASP A 328 -11.03 -4.10 0.23
N LEU A 329 -10.62 -3.27 1.21
CA LEU A 329 -9.44 -3.48 2.08
C LEU A 329 -9.41 -4.82 2.83
N TRP A 330 -10.56 -5.46 3.07
CA TRP A 330 -10.59 -6.81 3.65
C TRP A 330 -9.84 -7.86 2.79
N LEU A 331 -9.65 -7.61 1.49
CA LEU A 331 -8.84 -8.46 0.61
C LEU A 331 -7.34 -8.38 0.95
N ASN A 332 -6.89 -7.33 1.61
CA ASN A 332 -5.54 -7.23 2.16
C ASN A 332 -5.56 -7.81 3.59
N GLU A 333 -6.21 -7.10 4.52
CA GLU A 333 -6.14 -7.39 5.95
C GLU A 333 -6.75 -8.74 6.32
N GLY A 334 -7.88 -9.11 5.71
CA GLY A 334 -8.51 -10.39 5.97
C GLY A 334 -7.64 -11.57 5.52
N PHE A 335 -6.92 -11.42 4.41
CA PHE A 335 -5.98 -12.45 3.94
C PHE A 335 -4.75 -12.55 4.82
N ALA A 336 -4.16 -11.42 5.21
CA ALA A 336 -3.01 -11.39 6.09
C ALA A 336 -3.35 -11.93 7.50
N THR A 337 -4.50 -11.54 8.07
CA THR A 337 -4.99 -12.10 9.34
C THR A 337 -5.29 -13.59 9.23
N TYR A 338 -5.81 -14.07 8.09
CA TYR A 338 -6.01 -15.51 7.92
C TYR A 338 -4.68 -16.27 7.76
N ALA A 339 -3.65 -15.63 7.20
CA ALA A 339 -2.31 -16.20 7.13
C ALA A 339 -1.73 -16.45 8.52
N GLU A 340 -2.01 -15.62 9.53
CA GLU A 340 -1.64 -15.90 10.92
C GLU A 340 -2.14 -17.28 11.38
N TRP A 341 -3.39 -17.64 11.03
CA TRP A 341 -3.98 -18.92 11.42
C TRP A 341 -3.36 -20.09 10.66
N LEU A 342 -3.04 -19.88 9.38
CA LEU A 342 -2.32 -20.87 8.58
C LEU A 342 -0.90 -21.08 9.10
N TRP A 343 -0.24 -20.04 9.60
CA TRP A 343 1.07 -20.13 10.24
C TRP A 343 1.00 -20.91 11.55
N ALA A 344 0.04 -20.59 12.43
CA ALA A 344 -0.18 -21.35 13.66
C ALA A 344 -0.50 -22.83 13.39
N GLU A 345 -1.27 -23.11 12.33
CA GLU A 345 -1.59 -24.48 11.89
C GLU A 345 -0.34 -25.21 11.39
N HIS A 346 0.50 -24.54 10.60
CA HIS A 346 1.81 -25.06 10.16
C HIS A 346 2.75 -25.38 11.34
N LYS A 347 2.77 -24.51 12.35
CA LYS A 347 3.57 -24.69 13.56
C LYS A 347 2.98 -25.73 14.52
N GLY A 348 1.77 -26.22 14.27
CA GLY A 348 1.06 -27.14 15.14
C GLY A 348 0.63 -26.54 16.47
N THR A 349 0.60 -25.22 16.61
CA THR A 349 0.25 -24.52 17.85
C THR A 349 -1.26 -24.31 17.98
N LYS A 350 -1.96 -24.05 16.87
CA LYS A 350 -3.42 -23.91 16.82
C LYS A 350 -3.93 -24.13 15.40
N THR A 351 -5.01 -24.88 15.22
CA THR A 351 -5.64 -25.03 13.89
C THR A 351 -6.48 -23.81 13.53
N ALA A 352 -6.64 -23.54 12.23
CA ALA A 352 -7.49 -22.45 11.75
C ALA A 352 -8.96 -22.65 12.18
N GLU A 353 -9.44 -23.90 12.20
CA GLU A 353 -10.79 -24.23 12.69
C GLU A 353 -10.95 -23.91 14.19
N ALA A 354 -9.92 -24.14 15.01
CA ALA A 354 -9.96 -23.80 16.44
C ALA A 354 -10.02 -22.28 16.65
N ALA A 355 -9.21 -21.51 15.91
CA ALA A 355 -9.26 -20.05 15.93
C ALA A 355 -10.63 -19.52 15.49
N PHE A 356 -11.17 -20.04 14.40
CA PHE A 356 -12.49 -19.68 13.89
C PHE A 356 -13.62 -19.96 14.89
N LYS A 357 -13.64 -21.15 15.52
CA LYS A 357 -14.63 -21.50 16.56
C LYS A 357 -14.53 -20.62 17.78
N GLU A 358 -13.33 -20.19 18.16
CA GLU A 358 -13.14 -19.29 19.30
C GLU A 358 -13.75 -17.92 19.01
N LEU A 359 -13.50 -17.35 17.84
CA LEU A 359 -14.07 -16.08 17.42
C LEU A 359 -15.59 -16.14 17.27
N LEU A 360 -16.13 -17.28 16.83
CA LEU A 360 -17.58 -17.52 16.82
C LEU A 360 -18.22 -17.51 18.21
N LYS A 361 -17.47 -17.64 19.31
CA LYS A 361 -18.02 -17.50 20.68
C LYS A 361 -18.29 -16.04 21.06
N ARG A 362 -17.76 -15.05 20.32
CA ARG A 362 -18.04 -13.63 20.57
C ARG A 362 -19.56 -13.37 20.52
N PRO A 363 -20.12 -12.58 21.46
CA PRO A 363 -21.54 -12.25 21.48
C PRO A 363 -21.98 -11.58 20.17
N ALA A 364 -23.23 -11.78 19.74
CA ALA A 364 -23.76 -11.12 18.54
C ALA A 364 -23.76 -9.57 18.65
N ALA A 365 -23.70 -9.03 19.87
CA ALA A 365 -23.61 -7.60 20.14
C ALA A 365 -22.20 -7.00 19.99
N ASP A 366 -21.16 -7.84 19.84
CA ASP A 366 -19.77 -7.40 19.63
C ASP A 366 -19.70 -6.47 18.39
N PRO A 367 -19.05 -5.29 18.49
CA PRO A 367 -18.94 -4.33 17.39
C PRO A 367 -18.39 -4.92 16.09
N MET A 368 -17.53 -5.93 16.16
CA MET A 368 -16.99 -6.64 14.98
C MET A 368 -18.10 -7.15 14.05
N TRP A 369 -19.26 -7.54 14.60
CA TRP A 369 -20.37 -8.05 13.79
C TRP A 369 -21.21 -6.96 13.13
N LYS A 370 -21.15 -5.72 13.63
CA LYS A 370 -21.97 -4.60 13.16
C LYS A 370 -21.36 -3.87 11.97
N TYR A 371 -20.06 -4.01 11.78
CA TYR A 371 -19.33 -3.44 10.66
C TYR A 371 -19.23 -4.49 9.53
N PRO A 372 -19.72 -4.23 8.31
CA PRO A 372 -19.55 -5.14 7.18
C PRO A 372 -18.19 -4.89 6.49
N PRO A 373 -17.26 -5.87 6.46
CA PRO A 373 -15.92 -5.66 5.94
C PRO A 373 -15.87 -5.45 4.41
N GLY A 374 -16.89 -5.89 3.65
CA GLY A 374 -17.04 -5.58 2.22
C GLY A 374 -17.57 -4.16 1.93
N ARG A 375 -17.73 -3.34 2.97
CA ARG A 375 -18.16 -1.94 2.92
C ARG A 375 -17.28 -1.10 3.85
N ALA A 376 -15.96 -1.29 3.77
CA ALA A 376 -15.04 -0.49 4.56
C ALA A 376 -15.24 1.01 4.25
N LYS A 377 -15.08 1.83 5.28
CA LYS A 377 -15.35 3.26 5.26
C LYS A 377 -14.05 4.04 5.44
N PRO A 378 -13.88 5.19 4.77
CA PRO A 378 -12.66 5.99 4.85
C PRO A 378 -12.25 6.37 6.28
N ASP A 379 -13.23 6.64 7.15
CA ASP A 379 -13.05 7.11 8.52
C ASP A 379 -12.91 5.98 9.56
N ASP A 380 -12.89 4.72 9.11
CA ASP A 380 -12.81 3.53 9.97
C ASP A 380 -12.33 2.32 9.13
N LEU A 381 -11.22 2.48 8.40
CA LEU A 381 -10.67 1.48 7.49
C LEU A 381 -10.05 0.29 8.24
N PHE A 382 -9.33 0.56 9.33
CA PHE A 382 -8.46 -0.41 9.98
C PHE A 382 -9.03 -0.99 11.28
N ASN A 383 -10.31 -1.40 11.27
CA ASN A 383 -10.95 -1.98 12.46
C ASN A 383 -10.98 -3.52 12.47
N GLN A 384 -11.26 -4.07 13.65
CA GLN A 384 -11.31 -5.53 13.87
C GLN A 384 -12.21 -6.29 12.90
N SER A 385 -13.27 -5.70 12.33
CA SER A 385 -14.08 -6.40 11.35
C SER A 385 -13.32 -6.61 10.04
N VAL A 386 -12.65 -5.58 9.53
CA VAL A 386 -11.88 -5.68 8.26
C VAL A 386 -10.82 -6.78 8.35
N TYR A 387 -10.12 -6.85 9.48
CA TYR A 387 -9.11 -7.87 9.79
C TYR A 387 -9.74 -9.22 10.12
N ILE A 388 -10.38 -9.33 11.30
CA ILE A 388 -10.81 -10.59 11.90
C ILE A 388 -11.98 -11.18 11.12
N ARG A 389 -13.03 -10.39 10.84
CA ARG A 389 -14.19 -10.90 10.09
C ARG A 389 -13.82 -11.12 8.61
N GLY A 390 -12.91 -10.35 8.04
CA GLY A 390 -12.27 -10.65 6.76
C GLY A 390 -11.61 -12.03 6.75
N GLY A 391 -10.74 -12.33 7.72
CA GLY A 391 -10.09 -13.64 7.84
C GLY A 391 -11.07 -14.78 8.14
N MET A 392 -12.09 -14.53 8.96
CA MET A 392 -13.18 -15.48 9.19
C MET A 392 -13.95 -15.78 7.89
N THR A 393 -14.13 -14.81 6.99
CA THR A 393 -14.77 -15.01 5.69
C THR A 393 -14.00 -16.03 4.86
N LEU A 394 -12.67 -15.93 4.82
CA LEU A 394 -11.80 -16.88 4.11
C LEU A 394 -11.87 -18.28 4.71
N HIS A 395 -11.94 -18.39 6.04
CA HIS A 395 -12.10 -19.70 6.67
C HIS A 395 -13.49 -20.31 6.41
N ALA A 396 -14.56 -19.51 6.48
CA ALA A 396 -15.90 -19.93 6.11
C ALA A 396 -15.96 -20.42 4.66
N LEU A 397 -15.28 -19.71 3.75
CA LEU A 397 -15.11 -20.13 2.36
C LEU A 397 -14.36 -21.46 2.26
N ARG A 398 -13.21 -21.63 2.95
CA ARG A 398 -12.44 -22.89 3.00
C ARG A 398 -13.33 -24.06 3.44
N ARG A 399 -14.15 -23.88 4.48
CA ARG A 399 -15.11 -24.89 4.96
C ARG A 399 -16.18 -25.22 3.91
N ALA A 400 -16.65 -24.21 3.17
CA ALA A 400 -17.69 -24.38 2.16
C ALA A 400 -17.19 -25.09 0.88
N ILE A 401 -15.98 -24.79 0.42
CA ILE A 401 -15.45 -25.30 -0.87
C ILE A 401 -14.42 -26.43 -0.71
N GLY A 402 -13.95 -26.69 0.51
CA GLY A 402 -12.96 -27.70 0.85
C GLY A 402 -11.52 -27.26 0.59
N ASP A 403 -10.59 -27.86 1.35
CA ASP A 403 -9.16 -27.54 1.31
C ASP A 403 -8.54 -27.58 -0.10
N PRO A 404 -8.71 -28.64 -0.92
CA PRO A 404 -8.07 -28.71 -2.22
C PRO A 404 -8.45 -27.55 -3.13
N THR A 405 -9.75 -27.20 -3.16
CA THR A 405 -10.26 -26.09 -3.97
C THR A 405 -9.83 -24.75 -3.38
N PHE A 406 -9.84 -24.60 -2.05
CA PHE A 406 -9.44 -23.35 -1.40
C PHE A 406 -7.96 -23.00 -1.63
N PHE A 407 -7.04 -23.93 -1.44
CA PHE A 407 -5.62 -23.66 -1.70
C PHE A 407 -5.32 -23.53 -3.20
N THR A 408 -6.10 -24.16 -4.07
CA THR A 408 -6.07 -23.90 -5.53
C THR A 408 -6.54 -22.47 -5.83
N LEU A 409 -7.61 -22.02 -5.19
CA LEU A 409 -8.13 -20.65 -5.30
C LEU A 409 -7.09 -19.62 -4.89
N LEU A 410 -6.39 -19.80 -3.75
CA LEU A 410 -5.34 -18.87 -3.32
C LEU A 410 -4.25 -18.70 -4.38
N LYS A 411 -3.73 -19.81 -4.93
CA LYS A 411 -2.69 -19.78 -5.97
C LYS A 411 -3.20 -19.21 -7.30
N ALA A 412 -4.44 -19.51 -7.67
CA ALA A 412 -5.06 -18.94 -8.86
C ALA A 412 -5.29 -17.44 -8.72
N TRP A 413 -5.71 -16.97 -7.54
CA TRP A 413 -5.96 -15.57 -7.23
C TRP A 413 -4.68 -14.74 -7.31
N THR A 414 -3.62 -15.18 -6.63
CA THR A 414 -2.32 -14.49 -6.64
C THR A 414 -1.67 -14.49 -8.02
N SER A 415 -1.74 -15.60 -8.75
CA SER A 415 -1.17 -15.71 -10.10
C SER A 415 -1.90 -14.84 -11.12
N ALA A 416 -3.25 -14.88 -11.13
CA ALA A 416 -4.05 -14.15 -12.11
C ALA A 416 -3.99 -12.62 -11.92
N HIS A 417 -3.71 -12.16 -10.71
CA HIS A 417 -3.69 -10.74 -10.36
C HIS A 417 -2.32 -10.21 -9.94
N ARG A 418 -1.24 -10.95 -10.23
CA ARG A 418 0.13 -10.54 -9.91
C ARG A 418 0.45 -9.17 -10.53
N TYR A 419 0.83 -8.22 -9.68
CA TYR A 419 1.08 -6.80 -9.99
C TYR A 419 -0.13 -6.01 -10.50
N GLY A 420 -1.32 -6.60 -10.45
CA GLY A 420 -2.56 -5.97 -10.88
C GLY A 420 -3.39 -5.44 -9.73
N HIS A 421 -4.63 -5.08 -10.08
CA HIS A 421 -5.62 -4.58 -9.14
C HIS A 421 -6.78 -5.57 -8.99
N VAL A 422 -7.35 -5.62 -7.78
CA VAL A 422 -8.42 -6.56 -7.42
C VAL A 422 -9.62 -5.87 -6.78
N THR A 423 -10.74 -6.56 -6.83
CA THR A 423 -12.02 -6.16 -6.23
C THR A 423 -12.68 -7.37 -5.57
N THR A 424 -13.58 -7.12 -4.61
CA THR A 424 -14.34 -8.19 -3.95
C THR A 424 -15.11 -9.03 -4.99
N GLU A 425 -15.69 -8.38 -6.00
CA GLU A 425 -16.49 -9.06 -7.02
C GLU A 425 -15.66 -10.05 -7.85
N GLN A 426 -14.40 -9.72 -8.17
CA GLN A 426 -13.49 -10.63 -8.88
C GLN A 426 -13.10 -11.85 -8.03
N PHE A 427 -12.88 -11.67 -6.74
CA PHE A 427 -12.56 -12.78 -5.83
C PHE A 427 -13.72 -13.76 -5.70
N VAL A 428 -14.94 -13.23 -5.49
CA VAL A 428 -16.16 -14.04 -5.42
C VAL A 428 -16.35 -14.84 -6.71
N ALA A 429 -16.28 -14.19 -7.88
CA ALA A 429 -16.44 -14.86 -9.16
C ALA A 429 -15.39 -15.96 -9.40
N LEU A 430 -14.15 -15.76 -8.95
CA LEU A 430 -13.11 -16.80 -9.03
C LEU A 430 -13.41 -17.98 -8.11
N ALA A 431 -13.86 -17.73 -6.88
CA ALA A 431 -14.21 -18.76 -5.92
C ALA A 431 -15.40 -19.62 -6.40
N GLU A 432 -16.43 -19.00 -6.97
CA GLU A 432 -17.57 -19.71 -7.56
C GLU A 432 -17.16 -20.54 -8.77
N ARG A 433 -16.37 -19.96 -9.67
CA ARG A 433 -15.88 -20.67 -10.88
C ARG A 433 -15.08 -21.92 -10.52
N LEU A 434 -14.19 -21.84 -9.54
CA LEU A 434 -13.35 -22.98 -9.15
C LEU A 434 -14.08 -24.02 -8.30
N SER A 435 -15.07 -23.60 -7.51
CA SER A 435 -15.82 -24.51 -6.64
C SER A 435 -17.04 -25.13 -7.31
N GLY A 436 -17.57 -24.52 -8.36
CA GLY A 436 -18.85 -24.90 -8.99
C GLY A 436 -20.06 -24.64 -8.10
N LYS A 437 -19.92 -23.84 -7.03
CA LYS A 437 -20.98 -23.52 -6.06
C LYS A 437 -21.43 -22.07 -6.22
N ASN A 438 -22.71 -21.80 -6.00
CA ASN A 438 -23.18 -20.45 -5.73
C ASN A 438 -22.77 -20.09 -4.28
N LEU A 439 -22.07 -18.97 -4.13
CA LEU A 439 -21.52 -18.50 -2.85
C LEU A 439 -22.13 -17.18 -2.39
N ASP A 440 -23.18 -16.70 -3.07
CA ASP A 440 -23.82 -15.40 -2.80
C ASP A 440 -24.24 -15.28 -1.33
N ALA A 441 -24.95 -16.28 -0.79
CA ALA A 441 -25.43 -16.25 0.58
C ALA A 441 -24.29 -16.26 1.61
N LEU A 442 -23.16 -16.91 1.28
CA LEU A 442 -21.98 -16.93 2.13
C LEU A 442 -21.35 -15.53 2.17
N PHE A 443 -21.03 -14.97 1.01
CA PHE A 443 -20.39 -13.66 0.95
C PHE A 443 -21.31 -12.53 1.46
N ASP A 444 -22.63 -12.60 1.21
CA ASP A 444 -23.59 -11.68 1.81
C ASP A 444 -23.51 -11.69 3.34
N ALA A 445 -23.66 -12.88 3.94
CA ALA A 445 -23.63 -13.02 5.39
C ALA A 445 -22.31 -12.55 6.00
N TRP A 446 -21.18 -12.86 5.37
CA TRP A 446 -19.86 -12.59 5.95
C TRP A 446 -19.32 -11.19 5.63
N LEU A 447 -19.58 -10.62 4.45
CA LEU A 447 -19.00 -9.34 4.02
C LEU A 447 -19.97 -8.16 4.08
N PHE A 448 -21.27 -8.37 3.90
CA PHE A 448 -22.20 -7.28 3.59
C PHE A 448 -23.28 -7.05 4.65
N GLN A 449 -23.62 -8.05 5.46
CA GLN A 449 -24.62 -7.93 6.51
C GLN A 449 -24.05 -7.35 7.82
N PRO A 450 -24.68 -6.33 8.44
CA PRO A 450 -24.23 -5.73 9.71
C PRO A 450 -24.67 -6.55 10.94
N ARG A 451 -24.52 -7.88 10.86
CA ARG A 451 -24.85 -8.82 11.93
C ARG A 451 -23.95 -10.05 11.87
N LYS A 452 -23.89 -10.77 12.99
CA LYS A 452 -23.19 -12.05 13.09
C LYS A 452 -23.81 -13.06 12.11
N PRO A 453 -23.01 -13.77 11.29
CA PRO A 453 -23.48 -14.88 10.45
C PRO A 453 -24.13 -15.98 11.30
N ALA A 454 -25.15 -16.64 10.73
CA ALA A 454 -25.94 -17.66 11.40
C ALA A 454 -25.17 -18.96 11.66
#